data_AF-A0AAT9LZB2-F1
#
_entry.id   AF-A0AAT9LZB2-F1
#
_cell.length_a   1.000
_cell.length_b   1.000
_cell.length_c   1.000
_cell.angle_alpha   90.00
_cell.angle_beta   90.00
_cell.angle_gamma   90.00
#
_symmetry.space_group_name_H-M   'P 1'
#
loop_
_entity.id
_entity.type
_entity.pdbx_description
1 polymer ?
#
loop_
_entity_poly.entity_id
_entity_poly.type
_entity_poly.pdbx_seq_one_letter_code
_entity_poly.pdbx_strand_id
1 'polypeptide(L)' 'MQLPARGVGNCPSVVGVADNELVTCSICGRRRDLVAAPAEALAWVSERERGAQRWLCPTCARAHVRDIEGKLPAEYW' A
#
# COMPACT_ATOMS: atom_id res chain seq x y z
N MET A 1 -53.30 8.23 -11.10
CA MET A 1 -52.45 9.44 -11.13
C MET A 1 -51.02 9.05 -10.77
N GLN A 2 -50.12 9.19 -11.75
CA GLN A 2 -48.68 9.51 -11.69
C GLN A 2 -47.75 8.91 -10.59
N LEU A 3 -46.80 8.08 -11.04
CA LEU A 3 -45.42 7.86 -10.53
C LEU A 3 -44.61 9.19 -10.56
N PRO A 4 -43.40 9.38 -9.95
CA PRO A 4 -42.36 8.35 -9.74
C PRO A 4 -41.40 8.54 -8.53
N ALA A 5 -40.65 7.51 -8.16
CA ALA A 5 -39.26 7.65 -7.67
C ALA A 5 -38.61 6.29 -7.42
N ARG A 6 -37.84 5.80 -8.39
CA ARG A 6 -36.67 4.95 -8.08
C ARG A 6 -35.51 5.52 -8.88
N GLY A 7 -34.81 6.46 -8.24
CA GLY A 7 -33.59 7.05 -8.76
C GLY A 7 -32.61 5.94 -9.09
N VAL A 8 -32.17 5.92 -10.34
CA VAL A 8 -31.05 5.10 -10.78
C VAL A 8 -29.84 5.61 -10.00
N GLY A 9 -29.41 4.84 -9.00
CA GLY A 9 -28.22 5.17 -8.22
C GLY A 9 -27.02 5.22 -9.15
N ASN A 10 -26.55 6.43 -9.44
CA ASN A 10 -25.27 6.67 -10.07
C ASN A 10 -24.19 6.20 -9.09
N CYS A 11 -23.66 4.99 -9.26
CA CYS A 11 -22.38 4.64 -8.69
C CYS A 11 -21.32 5.30 -9.58
N PRO A 12 -20.67 6.41 -9.17
CA PRO A 12 -19.50 6.84 -9.90
C PRO A 12 -18.50 5.68 -9.83
N SER A 13 -18.19 5.11 -11.00
CA SER A 13 -17.07 4.19 -11.15
C SER A 13 -15.87 4.86 -10.50
N VAL A 14 -15.35 4.26 -9.43
CA VAL A 14 -14.02 4.59 -8.93
C VAL A 14 -13.05 4.15 -10.01
N VAL A 15 -12.86 5.00 -11.01
CA VAL A 15 -11.68 4.92 -11.86
C VAL A 15 -10.53 5.20 -10.90
N GLY A 16 -9.92 4.12 -10.40
CA GLY A 16 -8.70 4.17 -9.63
C GLY A 16 -7.62 4.73 -10.53
N VAL A 17 -7.55 6.05 -10.61
CA VAL A 17 -6.36 6.74 -11.10
C VAL A 17 -5.29 6.29 -10.13
N ALA A 18 -4.38 5.46 -10.62
CA ALA A 18 -3.20 5.08 -9.89
C ALA A 18 -2.42 6.38 -9.68
N ASP A 19 -2.65 7.02 -8.53
CA ASP A 19 -1.83 8.12 -8.08
C ASP A 19 -0.40 7.58 -8.05
N ASN A 20 0.36 7.94 -9.09
CA ASN A 20 1.80 7.97 -9.03
C ASN A 20 2.22 9.11 -8.09
N GLU A 21 1.61 9.14 -6.90
CA GLU A 21 2.15 9.80 -5.75
C GLU A 21 3.56 9.23 -5.63
N LEU A 22 4.55 10.12 -5.66
CA LEU A 22 5.97 9.80 -5.72
C LEU A 22 6.41 9.17 -4.40
N VAL A 23 5.91 7.96 -4.15
CA VAL A 23 6.14 7.19 -2.94
C VAL A 23 7.60 6.77 -2.94
N THR A 24 8.28 7.15 -1.86
CA THR A 24 9.70 6.88 -1.66
C THR A 24 9.87 6.07 -0.38
N CYS A 25 10.73 5.06 -0.43
CA CYS A 25 11.03 4.23 0.72
C CYS A 25 11.63 5.10 1.84
N SER A 26 11.02 5.09 3.02
CA SER A 26 11.46 5.89 4.16
C SER A 26 12.82 5.47 4.73
N ILE A 27 13.33 4.29 4.35
CA ILE A 27 14.63 3.77 4.81
C ILE A 27 15.74 4.01 3.78
N CYS A 28 15.55 3.57 2.53
CA CYS A 28 16.61 3.59 1.52
C CYS A 28 16.42 4.65 0.42
N GLY A 29 15.31 5.39 0.41
CA GLY A 29 15.08 6.44 -0.59
C GLY A 29 14.73 5.94 -2.00
N ARG A 30 14.56 4.63 -2.21
CA ARG A 30 14.09 4.08 -3.49
C ARG A 30 12.73 4.67 -3.83
N ARG A 31 12.46 4.96 -5.11
CA ARG A 31 11.14 5.41 -5.59
C ARG A 31 10.32 4.23 -6.09
N ARG A 32 9.00 4.28 -5.86
CA ARG A 32 8.06 3.33 -6.44
C ARG A 32 7.76 3.72 -7.87
N ASP A 33 7.88 2.77 -8.79
CA ASP A 33 7.55 2.95 -10.20
C ASP A 33 6.42 1.99 -10.59
N LEU A 34 5.22 2.54 -10.78
CA LEU A 34 4.03 1.76 -11.13
C LEU A 34 4.03 1.31 -12.59
N VAL A 35 4.80 1.98 -13.46
CA VAL A 35 4.81 1.73 -14.91
C VAL A 35 5.94 0.78 -15.30
N ALA A 36 7.15 1.04 -14.81
CA ALA A 36 8.31 0.22 -15.16
C ALA A 36 8.34 -1.13 -14.42
N ALA A 37 7.76 -1.20 -13.21
CA ALA A 37 7.81 -2.40 -12.37
C ALA A 37 6.49 -2.62 -11.60
N PRO A 38 5.35 -2.89 -12.29
CA PRO A 38 4.04 -2.99 -11.66
C PRO A 38 3.96 -4.08 -10.59
N ALA A 39 4.59 -5.24 -10.82
CA ALA A 39 4.61 -6.34 -9.85
C ALA A 39 5.42 -5.98 -8.59
N GLU A 40 6.55 -5.28 -8.74
CA GLU A 40 7.32 -4.79 -7.60
C GLU A 40 6.53 -3.72 -6.85
N ALA A 41 5.87 -2.81 -7.56
CA ALA A 41 5.11 -1.71 -6.98
C ALA A 41 3.95 -2.20 -6.09
N LEU A 42 3.30 -3.31 -6.44
CA LEU A 42 2.26 -3.96 -5.63
C LEU A 42 2.81 -4.56 -4.32
N ALA A 43 4.10 -4.87 -4.26
CA ALA A 43 4.73 -5.46 -3.08
C ALA A 43 5.23 -4.42 -2.07
N TRP A 44 5.02 -3.11 -2.31
CA TRP A 44 5.35 -2.06 -1.36
C TRP A 44 4.41 -2.10 -0.16
N VAL A 45 4.96 -1.81 1.02
CA VAL A 45 4.23 -1.88 2.28
C VAL A 45 4.04 -0.47 2.83
N SER A 46 2.83 -0.13 3.26
CA SER A 46 2.58 1.03 4.09
C SER A 46 2.56 0.64 5.56
N GLU A 47 3.23 1.41 6.38
CA GLU A 47 3.18 1.29 7.83
C GLU A 47 2.65 2.59 8.44
N ARG A 48 2.06 2.49 9.63
CA ARG A 48 1.63 3.66 10.41
C ARG A 48 2.45 3.71 11.67
N GLU A 49 3.29 4.72 11.79
CA GLU A 49 4.07 4.97 12.99
C GLU A 49 3.71 6.33 13.59
N ARG A 50 3.31 6.36 14.86
CA ARG A 50 2.95 7.61 15.58
C ARG A 50 1.92 8.47 14.85
N GLY A 51 1.00 7.82 14.14
CA GLY A 51 -0.04 8.48 13.34
C GLY A 51 0.40 8.93 11.94
N ALA A 52 1.70 8.84 11.60
CA ALA A 52 2.20 9.13 10.27
C ALA A 52 2.27 7.85 9.41
N GLN A 53 1.82 7.95 8.17
CA GLN A 53 1.99 6.87 7.20
C GLN A 53 3.39 6.94 6.58
N ARG A 54 4.09 5.81 6.56
CA ARG A 54 5.37 5.64 5.89
C ARG A 54 5.28 4.50 4.90
N TRP A 55 6.17 4.52 3.91
CA TRP A 55 6.20 3.53 2.86
C TRP A 55 7.57 2.87 2.81
N LEU A 56 7.58 1.55 2.66
CA LEU A 56 8.80 0.74 2.58
C LEU A 56 8.81 -0.04 1.28
N CYS A 57 9.98 -0.09 0.64
CA CYS A 57 10.19 -0.98 -0.50
C CYS A 57 10.21 -2.45 -0.04
N PRO A 58 9.97 -3.41 -0.96
CA PRO A 58 9.85 -4.82 -0.60
C PRO A 58 11.09 -5.38 0.10
N THR A 59 12.28 -4.90 -0.27
CA THR A 59 13.54 -5.30 0.35
C THR A 59 13.63 -4.83 1.81
N CYS A 60 13.40 -3.54 2.06
CA CYS A 60 13.49 -2.97 3.40
C CYS A 60 12.39 -3.51 4.32
N ALA A 61 11.17 -3.70 3.81
CA ALA A 61 10.08 -4.29 4.58
C ALA A 61 10.43 -5.71 5.07
N ARG A 62 10.95 -6.57 4.19
CA ARG A 62 11.36 -7.95 4.54
C ARG A 62 12.55 -7.97 5.50
N ALA A 63 13.51 -7.08 5.33
CA ALA A 63 14.63 -6.94 6.26
C ALA A 63 14.12 -6.58 7.66
N HIS A 64 13.21 -5.60 7.76
CA HIS A 64 12.63 -5.20 9.04
C HIS A 64 11.87 -6.31 9.74
N VAL A 65 11.04 -7.05 9.00
CA VAL A 65 10.29 -8.21 9.53
C VAL A 65 11.26 -9.27 10.05
N ARG A 66 12.30 -9.63 9.28
CA ARG A 66 13.33 -10.60 9.72
C ARG A 66 14.09 -10.15 10.97
N ASP A 67 14.37 -8.86 11.11
CA ASP A 67 15.05 -8.33 12.30
C ASP A 67 14.19 -8.36 13.57
N ILE A 68 12.85 -8.42 13.41
CA ILE A 68 11.90 -8.59 14.51
C ILE A 68 11.75 -10.07 14.83
N GLU A 69 11.48 -10.87 13.81
CA GLU A 69 11.21 -12.30 13.90
C GLU A 69 12.44 -13.12 14.34
N GLY A 70 13.64 -12.78 13.84
CA GLY A 70 14.88 -13.46 14.17
C GLY A 70 15.35 -13.28 15.62
N LYS A 71 14.67 -12.43 16.39
CA LYS A 71 14.88 -12.29 17.85
C LYS A 71 13.97 -13.20 18.67
N LEU A 72 12.95 -13.81 18.06
CA LEU A 72 12.10 -14.78 18.73
C LEU A 72 12.83 -16.14 18.77
N PRO A 73 12.87 -16.83 19.93
CA PRO A 73 13.34 -18.20 19.98
C PRO A 73 12.51 -19.09 19.04
N ALA A 74 13.13 -20.11 18.46
CA ALA A 74 12.48 -20.97 17.47
C ALA A 74 11.23 -21.70 18.00
N GLU A 75 11.14 -21.90 19.32
CA GLU A 75 9.95 -22.49 19.96
C GLU A 75 8.70 -21.59 19.96
N TYR A 76 8.87 -20.29 19.65
CA TYR A 76 7.78 -19.31 19.56
C TYR A 76 7.51 -18.86 18.11
N TRP A 77 8.04 -19.61 17.14
CA TRP A 77 7.75 -19.47 15.72
C TRP A 77 6.54 -20.31 15.32
#